data_AF-A0A0S8HBE4-F1
#
_entry.id   AF-A0A0S8HBE4-F1
#
_cell.length_a   1.000
_cell.length_b   1.000
_cell.length_c   1.000
_cell.angle_alpha   90.00
_cell.angle_beta   90.00
_cell.angle_gamma   90.00
#
_symmetry.space_group_name_H-M   'P 1'
#
loop_
_entity.id
_entity.type
_entity.pdbx_description
1 polymer ?
#
loop_
_entity_poly.entity_id
_entity_poly.type
_entity_poly.pdbx_seq_one_letter_code
_entity_poly.pdbx_strand_id
1 'polypeptide(L)'
;MSTIEYLSYLLDAPRVEAFRRAIEATVRPGQVVLDLGTGIGTYAMFAARAGARVLAVEVDPVIEIARGLAADNGLADRITFLSGRVEALQAPERADVLIFEDFCAYLFHPETAEILEDVGHRWLAAEALAIPQTIRVMLAPVCSQESHGAIAAWDEASPYGLDIRRFTRAVLNDLHAACWGPGVLLGEPFEVARVDPLSLAPFGFDVAARWNVEREGVLHGLGLWIDLELAGGVSFSNRPSGRASGWNQMFLPVLEARRVRAGDVVEAQVATLGSSPRRPQWWRWRVETGGDRQEMDTFRGVPLSLSRLRRAILDNRPALTPRGQIRRAVLELMDGQRTVAEIAGALRQRFPQQLRRDADGYQAVARELEAGTGEVPTGQLDRPVGARLGR
;
A
#
# COMPACT_ATOMS: atom_id res chain seq x y z
N MET A 1 -1.89 -5.94 9.34
CA MET A 1 -2.15 -4.57 9.87
C MET A 1 -2.58 -4.62 11.35
N SER A 2 -2.39 -3.54 12.12
CA SER A 2 -2.77 -3.45 13.54
C SER A 2 -4.18 -2.89 13.75
N THR A 3 -4.83 -3.19 14.87
CA THR A 3 -6.20 -2.72 15.17
C THR A 3 -6.32 -1.19 15.25
N ILE A 4 -5.25 -0.49 15.64
CA ILE A 4 -5.24 0.98 15.67
C ILE A 4 -5.20 1.59 14.26
N GLU A 5 -4.55 0.91 13.30
CA GLU A 5 -4.57 1.33 11.90
C GLU A 5 -5.98 1.15 11.32
N TYR A 6 -6.63 0.01 11.54
CA TYR A 6 -8.04 -0.18 11.15
C TYR A 6 -8.97 0.89 11.73
N LEU A 7 -8.76 1.28 13.00
CA LEU A 7 -9.51 2.37 13.61
C LEU A 7 -9.24 3.71 12.90
N SER A 8 -7.99 4.02 12.56
CA SER A 8 -7.66 5.25 11.82
C SER A 8 -8.34 5.31 10.45
N TYR A 9 -8.43 4.18 9.74
CA TYR A 9 -9.15 4.10 8.47
C TYR A 9 -10.66 4.31 8.64
N LEU A 10 -11.26 3.73 9.69
CA LEU A 10 -12.66 3.96 10.02
C LEU A 10 -12.95 5.43 10.38
N LEU A 11 -12.01 6.10 11.06
CA LEU A 11 -12.17 7.48 11.50
C LEU A 11 -11.89 8.52 10.39
N ASP A 12 -11.46 8.10 9.20
CA ASP A 12 -11.45 8.95 8.00
C ASP A 12 -12.90 9.17 7.48
N ALA A 13 -13.64 9.98 8.24
CA ALA A 13 -15.07 10.19 8.04
C ALA A 13 -15.43 10.70 6.62
N PRO A 14 -14.72 11.67 6.01
CA PRO A 14 -15.02 12.11 4.64
C PRO A 14 -14.95 10.97 3.62
N ARG A 15 -13.96 10.09 3.76
CA ARG A 15 -13.77 8.93 2.89
C ARG A 15 -14.86 7.89 3.11
N VAL A 16 -15.05 7.46 4.35
CA VAL A 16 -16.04 6.43 4.72
C VAL A 16 -17.46 6.88 4.34
N GLU A 17 -17.77 8.16 4.54
CA GLU A 17 -19.07 8.74 4.18
C GLU A 17 -19.31 8.81 2.67
N ALA A 18 -18.26 9.10 1.88
CA ALA A 18 -18.35 9.07 0.43
C ALA A 18 -18.64 7.65 -0.08
N PHE A 19 -17.95 6.63 0.45
CA PHE A 19 -18.23 5.23 0.13
C PHE A 19 -19.63 4.80 0.57
N ARG A 20 -20.06 5.15 1.80
CA ARG A 20 -21.42 4.87 2.29
C ARG A 20 -22.49 5.38 1.32
N ARG A 21 -22.37 6.65 0.90
CA ARG A 21 -23.30 7.27 -0.06
C ARG A 21 -23.26 6.60 -1.43
N ALA A 22 -22.08 6.24 -1.93
CA ALA A 22 -21.94 5.57 -3.22
C ALA A 22 -22.59 4.18 -3.19
N ILE A 23 -22.39 3.42 -2.11
CA ILE A 23 -22.99 2.11 -1.87
C ILE A 23 -24.52 2.24 -1.84
N GLU A 24 -25.07 3.17 -1.03
CA GLU A 24 -26.51 3.40 -0.94
C GLU A 24 -27.15 3.84 -2.27
N ALA A 25 -26.43 4.63 -3.08
CA ALA A 25 -26.90 5.06 -4.39
C ALA A 25 -26.88 3.93 -5.44
N THR A 26 -26.02 2.92 -5.27
CA THR A 26 -25.72 1.92 -6.32
C THR A 26 -26.35 0.56 -6.04
N VAL A 27 -26.20 0.08 -4.81
CA VAL A 27 -26.64 -1.27 -4.40
C VAL A 27 -28.17 -1.33 -4.38
N ARG A 28 -28.72 -2.44 -4.85
CA ARG A 28 -30.16 -2.73 -4.85
C ARG A 28 -30.44 -3.97 -4.00
N PRO A 29 -31.60 -4.04 -3.33
CA PRO A 29 -31.99 -5.23 -2.58
C PRO A 29 -31.95 -6.50 -3.43
N GLY A 30 -31.38 -7.57 -2.88
CA GLY A 30 -31.27 -8.86 -3.56
C GLY A 30 -30.02 -9.03 -4.44
N GLN A 31 -29.26 -7.96 -4.70
CA GLN A 31 -27.95 -8.08 -5.37
C GLN A 31 -26.92 -8.75 -4.48
N VAL A 32 -25.91 -9.32 -5.13
CA VAL A 32 -24.70 -9.84 -4.49
C VAL A 32 -23.59 -8.81 -4.59
N VAL A 33 -23.01 -8.44 -3.45
CA VAL A 33 -21.89 -7.50 -3.36
C VAL A 33 -20.63 -8.24 -2.92
N LEU A 34 -19.53 -8.06 -3.63
CA LEU A 34 -18.21 -8.50 -3.21
C LEU A 34 -17.48 -7.33 -2.56
N ASP A 35 -17.16 -7.44 -1.27
CA ASP A 35 -16.29 -6.51 -0.54
C ASP A 35 -14.89 -7.12 -0.44
N LEU A 36 -13.99 -6.68 -1.32
CA LEU A 36 -12.65 -7.25 -1.48
C LEU A 36 -11.64 -6.47 -0.63
N GLY A 37 -11.04 -7.13 0.37
CA GLY A 37 -10.25 -6.47 1.40
C GLY A 37 -11.16 -5.82 2.45
N THR A 38 -12.12 -6.60 2.98
CA THR A 38 -13.22 -6.09 3.81
C THR A 38 -12.76 -5.47 5.14
N GLY A 39 -11.55 -5.81 5.60
CA GLY A 39 -11.02 -5.39 6.89
C GLY A 39 -11.99 -5.70 8.03
N ILE A 40 -12.42 -4.67 8.77
CA ILE A 40 -13.41 -4.80 9.85
C ILE A 40 -14.87 -4.90 9.36
N GLY A 41 -15.13 -5.01 8.06
CA GLY A 41 -16.47 -5.20 7.49
C GLY A 41 -17.31 -3.93 7.34
N THR A 42 -16.69 -2.75 7.30
CA THR A 42 -17.43 -1.47 7.28
C THR A 42 -18.31 -1.35 6.04
N TYR A 43 -17.74 -1.56 4.84
CA TYR A 43 -18.48 -1.44 3.59
C TYR A 43 -19.41 -2.63 3.35
N ALA A 44 -18.99 -3.84 3.73
CA ALA A 44 -19.88 -5.00 3.79
C ALA A 44 -21.16 -4.73 4.61
N MET A 45 -21.04 -4.11 5.79
CA MET A 45 -22.21 -3.75 6.60
C MET A 45 -23.09 -2.68 5.95
N PHE A 46 -22.51 -1.69 5.25
CA PHE A 46 -23.30 -0.72 4.48
C PHE A 46 -24.06 -1.38 3.33
N ALA A 47 -23.41 -2.26 2.57
CA ALA A 47 -24.05 -3.01 1.49
C ALA A 47 -25.17 -3.93 2.01
N ALA A 48 -24.93 -4.64 3.13
CA ALA A 48 -25.94 -5.47 3.77
C ALA A 48 -27.17 -4.67 4.24
N ARG A 49 -26.96 -3.47 4.80
CA ARG A 49 -28.04 -2.53 5.16
C ARG A 49 -28.82 -2.04 3.94
N ALA A 50 -28.18 -1.89 2.78
CA ALA A 50 -28.84 -1.58 1.51
C ALA A 50 -29.65 -2.76 0.93
N GLY A 51 -29.67 -3.91 1.60
CA GLY A 51 -30.49 -5.06 1.23
C GLY A 51 -29.76 -6.12 0.41
N ALA A 52 -28.45 -5.99 0.19
CA ALA A 52 -27.66 -6.98 -0.52
C ALA A 52 -27.33 -8.21 0.33
N ARG A 53 -26.93 -9.28 -0.37
CA ARG A 53 -26.09 -10.35 0.18
C ARG A 53 -24.64 -9.98 -0.08
N VAL A 54 -23.75 -10.19 0.88
CA VAL A 54 -22.35 -9.74 0.77
C VAL A 54 -21.39 -10.90 0.89
N LEU A 55 -20.44 -10.98 -0.03
CA LEU A 55 -19.23 -11.79 0.06
C LEU A 55 -18.11 -10.89 0.57
N ALA A 56 -17.73 -11.04 1.84
CA ALA A 56 -16.71 -10.21 2.48
C ALA A 56 -15.39 -11.01 2.56
N VAL A 57 -14.37 -10.57 1.82
CA VAL A 57 -13.10 -11.27 1.67
C VAL A 57 -11.99 -10.53 2.38
N GLU A 58 -11.21 -11.22 3.20
CA GLU A 58 -10.05 -10.64 3.87
C GLU A 58 -8.98 -11.71 4.15
N VAL A 59 -7.72 -11.33 3.94
CA VAL A 59 -6.56 -12.19 4.22
C VAL A 59 -6.11 -12.06 5.68
N ASP A 60 -6.26 -10.86 6.27
CA ASP A 60 -5.88 -10.59 7.64
C ASP A 60 -6.88 -11.21 8.65
N PRO A 61 -6.41 -11.63 9.85
CA PRO A 61 -7.28 -12.17 10.91
C PRO A 61 -8.35 -11.20 11.44
N VAL A 62 -8.30 -9.92 11.04
CA VAL A 62 -9.30 -8.91 11.39
C VAL A 62 -10.71 -9.31 10.96
N ILE A 63 -10.85 -10.22 10.00
CA ILE A 63 -12.15 -10.75 9.55
C ILE A 63 -12.96 -11.39 10.70
N GLU A 64 -12.29 -11.90 11.75
CA GLU A 64 -12.97 -12.40 12.95
C GLU A 64 -13.66 -11.27 13.73
N ILE A 65 -13.05 -10.09 13.78
CA ILE A 65 -13.66 -8.89 14.35
C ILE A 65 -14.83 -8.45 13.46
N ALA A 66 -14.68 -8.49 12.14
CA ALA A 66 -15.75 -8.15 11.20
C ALA A 66 -17.01 -9.02 11.39
N ARG A 67 -16.83 -10.32 11.64
CA ARG A 67 -17.92 -11.25 11.98
C ARG A 67 -18.66 -10.84 13.25
N GLY A 68 -17.91 -10.53 14.32
CA GLY A 68 -18.48 -10.06 15.59
C GLY A 68 -19.28 -8.76 15.40
N LEU A 69 -18.70 -7.78 14.71
CA LEU A 69 -19.36 -6.51 14.42
C LEU A 69 -20.64 -6.68 13.59
N ALA A 70 -20.63 -7.55 12.58
CA ALA A 70 -21.83 -7.84 11.80
C ALA A 70 -22.94 -8.48 12.64
N ALA A 71 -22.58 -9.39 13.56
CA ALA A 71 -23.54 -10.00 14.49
C ALA A 71 -24.12 -8.95 15.46
N ASP A 72 -23.28 -8.12 16.07
CA ASP A 72 -23.69 -7.04 16.97
C ASP A 72 -24.63 -6.02 16.29
N ASN A 73 -24.51 -5.87 14.97
CA ASN A 73 -25.35 -4.99 14.16
C ASN A 73 -26.57 -5.70 13.51
N GLY A 74 -26.80 -6.99 13.80
CA GLY A 74 -27.92 -7.75 13.23
C GLY A 74 -27.83 -7.99 11.72
N LEU A 75 -26.62 -8.03 11.18
CA LEU A 75 -26.33 -8.17 9.74
C LEU A 75 -25.66 -9.50 9.36
N ALA A 76 -25.34 -10.35 10.34
CA ALA A 76 -24.61 -11.60 10.13
C ALA A 76 -25.26 -12.50 9.06
N ASP A 77 -26.59 -12.63 9.04
CA ASP A 77 -27.31 -13.48 8.09
C ASP A 77 -27.19 -13.04 6.62
N ARG A 78 -26.69 -11.83 6.37
CA ARG A 78 -26.53 -11.25 5.03
C ARG A 78 -25.09 -11.28 4.54
N ILE A 79 -24.12 -11.59 5.39
CA ILE A 79 -22.69 -11.48 5.07
C ILE A 79 -22.01 -12.85 5.18
N THR A 80 -21.49 -13.34 4.07
CA THR A 80 -20.62 -14.52 4.03
C THR A 80 -19.16 -14.07 4.08
N PHE A 81 -18.47 -14.45 5.15
CA PHE A 81 -17.06 -14.09 5.37
C PHE A 81 -16.13 -15.16 4.83
N LEU A 82 -15.23 -14.78 3.94
CA LEU A 82 -14.25 -15.67 3.30
C LEU A 82 -12.84 -15.23 3.72
N SER A 83 -12.20 -16.03 4.58
CA SER A 83 -10.85 -15.73 5.06
C SER A 83 -9.80 -16.37 4.16
N GLY A 84 -8.88 -15.56 3.66
CA GLY A 84 -7.71 -16.02 2.92
C GLY A 84 -7.54 -15.32 1.58
N ARG A 85 -6.53 -15.79 0.86
CA ARG A 85 -6.19 -15.31 -0.48
C ARG A 85 -7.24 -15.70 -1.51
N VAL A 86 -7.67 -14.77 -2.35
CA VAL A 86 -8.70 -14.99 -3.37
C VAL A 86 -8.37 -16.19 -4.26
N GLU A 87 -7.11 -16.38 -4.62
CA GLU A 87 -6.65 -17.47 -5.50
C GLU A 87 -6.88 -18.86 -4.89
N ALA A 88 -6.93 -18.96 -3.56
CA ALA A 88 -7.19 -20.19 -2.81
C ALA A 88 -8.68 -20.39 -2.46
N LEU A 89 -9.53 -19.41 -2.75
CA LEU A 89 -10.93 -19.39 -2.39
C LEU A 89 -11.84 -19.65 -3.60
N GLN A 90 -13.07 -20.04 -3.30
CA GLN A 90 -14.16 -20.18 -4.27
C GLN A 90 -15.33 -19.32 -3.82
N ALA A 91 -15.82 -18.45 -4.71
CA ALA A 91 -17.04 -17.71 -4.46
C ALA A 91 -18.26 -18.64 -4.57
N PRO A 92 -19.22 -18.57 -3.63
CA PRO A 92 -20.43 -19.38 -3.69
C PRO A 92 -21.37 -18.95 -4.83
N GLU A 93 -21.27 -17.69 -5.28
CA GLU A 93 -22.02 -17.12 -6.38
C GLU A 93 -21.25 -15.93 -6.98
N ARG A 94 -21.66 -15.45 -8.16
CA ARG A 94 -21.06 -14.28 -8.80
C ARG A 94 -21.67 -12.99 -8.24
N ALA A 95 -20.85 -11.96 -8.05
CA ALA A 95 -21.27 -10.66 -7.54
C ALA A 95 -21.68 -9.68 -8.64
N ASP A 96 -22.72 -8.89 -8.36
CA ASP A 96 -23.23 -7.82 -9.22
C ASP A 96 -22.49 -6.49 -8.98
N VAL A 97 -21.89 -6.32 -7.81
CA VAL A 97 -21.14 -5.12 -7.44
C VAL A 97 -19.84 -5.51 -6.73
N LEU A 98 -18.72 -4.98 -7.22
CA LEU A 98 -17.43 -5.00 -6.55
C LEU A 98 -17.26 -3.72 -5.73
N ILE A 99 -16.98 -3.86 -4.43
CA ILE A 99 -16.38 -2.81 -3.62
C ILE A 99 -14.92 -3.17 -3.45
N PHE A 100 -14.04 -2.27 -3.88
CA PHE A 100 -12.60 -2.44 -3.72
C PHE A 100 -11.99 -1.15 -3.18
N GLU A 101 -11.30 -1.28 -2.06
CA GLU A 101 -10.65 -0.16 -1.39
C GLU A 101 -9.32 -0.59 -0.79
N ASP A 102 -8.36 -0.89 -1.66
CA ASP A 102 -6.97 -1.13 -1.30
C ASP A 102 -6.04 -0.41 -2.28
N PHE A 103 -6.12 0.92 -2.25
CA PHE A 103 -5.30 1.82 -3.07
C PHE A 103 -4.30 2.54 -2.16
N CYS A 104 -3.37 1.80 -1.53
CA CYS A 104 -2.41 2.43 -0.62
C CYS A 104 -1.31 3.22 -1.36
N ALA A 105 -0.53 3.98 -0.58
CA ALA A 105 0.46 5.03 -0.90
C ALA A 105 1.33 4.86 -2.17
N TYR A 106 1.48 3.64 -2.69
CA TYR A 106 2.23 3.31 -3.91
C TYR A 106 1.38 3.22 -5.17
N LEU A 107 0.11 3.65 -5.11
CA LEU A 107 -0.76 3.92 -6.25
C LEU A 107 -0.71 2.79 -7.28
N PHE A 108 -1.11 1.58 -6.87
CA PHE A 108 -1.22 0.35 -7.67
C PHE A 108 -0.02 -0.60 -7.58
N HIS A 109 -0.08 -1.54 -6.62
CA HIS A 109 0.85 -2.66 -6.57
C HIS A 109 0.54 -3.66 -7.71
N PRO A 110 1.54 -4.24 -8.41
CA PRO A 110 1.29 -5.19 -9.50
C PRO A 110 0.42 -6.39 -9.09
N GLU A 111 0.51 -6.83 -7.83
CA GLU A 111 -0.33 -7.91 -7.28
C GLU A 111 -1.82 -7.54 -7.26
N THR A 112 -2.16 -6.26 -7.04
CA THR A 112 -3.55 -5.79 -7.07
C THR A 112 -4.18 -6.00 -8.44
N ALA A 113 -3.41 -5.81 -9.51
CA ALA A 113 -3.86 -6.05 -10.89
C ALA A 113 -4.28 -7.51 -11.09
N GLU A 114 -3.43 -8.44 -10.65
CA GLU A 114 -3.64 -9.89 -10.81
C GLU A 114 -4.84 -10.36 -9.98
N ILE A 115 -5.00 -9.82 -8.77
CA ILE A 115 -6.16 -10.11 -7.93
C ILE A 115 -7.45 -9.62 -8.61
N LEU A 116 -7.47 -8.38 -9.12
CA LEU A 116 -8.66 -7.84 -9.78
C LEU A 116 -8.99 -8.57 -11.09
N GLU A 117 -7.98 -9.00 -11.86
CA GLU A 117 -8.12 -9.88 -13.03
C GLU A 117 -8.79 -11.20 -12.67
N ASP A 118 -8.24 -11.88 -11.65
CA ASP A 118 -8.76 -13.17 -11.21
C ASP A 118 -10.19 -13.07 -10.65
N VAL A 119 -10.47 -12.05 -9.83
CA VAL A 119 -11.81 -11.73 -9.32
C VAL A 119 -12.78 -11.43 -10.46
N GLY A 120 -12.37 -10.60 -11.43
CA GLY A 120 -13.19 -10.26 -12.59
C GLY A 120 -13.63 -11.49 -13.37
N HIS A 121 -12.71 -12.43 -13.61
CA HIS A 121 -13.02 -13.66 -14.35
C HIS A 121 -13.86 -14.65 -13.55
N ARG A 122 -13.52 -14.89 -12.29
CA ARG A 122 -14.10 -16.00 -11.52
C ARG A 122 -15.33 -15.58 -10.71
N TRP A 123 -15.36 -14.35 -10.19
CA TRP A 123 -16.27 -13.95 -9.11
C TRP A 123 -17.26 -12.86 -9.49
N LEU A 124 -17.04 -12.10 -10.58
CA LEU A 124 -17.97 -11.04 -11.00
C LEU A 124 -18.95 -11.50 -12.07
N ALA A 125 -20.16 -10.94 -12.06
CA ALA A 125 -21.11 -11.05 -13.17
C ALA A 125 -20.61 -10.23 -14.38
N ALA A 126 -21.10 -10.54 -15.58
CA ALA A 126 -20.66 -9.85 -16.80
C ALA A 126 -20.96 -8.34 -16.78
N GLU A 127 -22.07 -7.94 -16.17
CA GLU A 127 -22.53 -6.55 -16.05
C GLU A 127 -22.24 -5.97 -14.65
N ALA A 128 -21.25 -6.52 -13.95
CA ALA A 128 -20.92 -6.07 -12.61
C ALA A 128 -20.50 -4.58 -12.61
N LEU A 129 -20.88 -3.85 -11.55
CA LEU A 129 -20.42 -2.49 -11.31
C LEU A 129 -19.28 -2.49 -10.29
N ALA A 130 -18.38 -1.52 -10.36
CA ALA A 130 -17.35 -1.31 -9.33
C ALA A 130 -17.58 -0.02 -8.54
N ILE A 131 -17.18 -0.04 -7.27
CA ILE A 131 -17.03 1.11 -6.40
C ILE A 131 -15.59 1.07 -5.87
N PRO A 132 -14.69 1.97 -6.30
CA PRO A 132 -14.89 3.05 -7.29
C PRO A 132 -15.12 2.57 -8.73
N GLN A 133 -15.76 3.39 -9.55
CA GLN A 133 -15.84 3.23 -11.00
C GLN A 133 -14.57 3.69 -11.69
N THR A 134 -13.91 4.73 -11.17
CA THR A 134 -12.66 5.24 -11.75
C THR A 134 -11.76 5.80 -10.65
N ILE A 135 -10.47 5.48 -10.75
CA ILE A 135 -9.42 6.02 -9.91
C ILE A 135 -8.47 6.82 -10.80
N ARG A 136 -8.29 8.10 -10.49
CA ARG A 136 -7.37 8.99 -11.21
C ARG A 136 -6.21 9.33 -10.30
N VAL A 137 -4.99 9.11 -10.80
CA VAL A 137 -3.75 9.50 -10.12
C VAL A 137 -3.34 10.88 -10.65
N MET A 138 -3.18 11.83 -9.73
CA MET A 138 -2.92 13.22 -10.04
C MET A 138 -1.52 13.62 -9.57
N LEU A 139 -0.84 14.47 -10.36
CA LEU A 139 0.52 14.93 -10.11
C LEU A 139 0.63 16.45 -10.27
N ALA A 140 1.39 17.12 -9.41
CA ALA A 140 1.73 18.52 -9.60
C ALA A 140 3.05 18.90 -8.90
N PRO A 141 3.76 19.95 -9.35
CA PRO A 141 4.89 20.51 -8.62
C PRO A 141 4.43 21.13 -7.30
N VAL A 142 5.19 20.91 -6.23
CA VAL A 142 4.83 21.36 -4.87
C VAL A 142 5.90 22.25 -4.24
N CYS A 143 5.40 23.22 -3.47
CA CYS A 143 6.17 24.12 -2.62
C CYS A 143 5.94 23.77 -1.15
N SER A 144 6.68 22.79 -0.63
CA SER A 144 6.65 22.38 0.78
C SER A 144 8.05 22.33 1.40
N GLN A 145 8.44 23.43 2.04
CA GLN A 145 9.67 23.48 2.85
C GLN A 145 9.60 22.53 4.05
N GLU A 146 8.40 22.31 4.59
CA GLU A 146 8.19 21.37 5.70
C GLU A 146 8.55 19.94 5.29
N SER A 147 8.03 19.47 4.15
CA SER A 147 8.26 18.10 3.68
C SER A 147 9.71 17.89 3.23
N HIS A 148 10.26 18.81 2.45
CA HIS A 148 11.65 18.71 1.99
C HIS A 148 12.64 18.93 3.14
N GLY A 149 12.39 19.92 3.99
CA GLY A 149 13.22 20.21 5.16
C GLY A 149 13.26 19.07 6.18
N ALA A 150 12.16 18.35 6.41
CA ALA A 150 12.17 17.18 7.29
C ALA A 150 13.17 16.09 6.84
N ILE A 151 13.47 16.05 5.53
CA ILE A 151 14.42 15.12 4.92
C ILE A 151 15.81 15.75 4.79
N ALA A 152 15.90 17.02 4.37
CA ALA A 152 17.14 17.67 3.96
C ALA A 152 17.80 18.54 5.05
N ALA A 153 17.11 18.88 6.15
CA ALA A 153 17.62 19.78 7.19
C ALA A 153 18.85 19.26 7.95
N TRP A 154 19.25 18.01 7.73
CA TRP A 154 20.39 17.40 8.41
C TRP A 154 21.75 17.82 7.85
N ASP A 155 21.78 18.38 6.63
CA ASP A 155 23.02 18.87 6.02
C ASP A 155 23.61 20.05 6.80
N GLU A 156 22.77 20.87 7.45
CA GLU A 156 23.20 22.01 8.28
C GLU A 156 23.44 21.63 9.74
N ALA A 157 22.72 20.63 10.26
CA ALA A 157 22.73 20.29 11.68
C ALA A 157 23.74 19.21 12.09
N SER A 158 24.36 18.48 11.12
CA SER A 158 25.32 17.37 11.34
C SER A 158 25.04 16.66 12.67
N PRO A 159 23.95 15.88 12.77
CA PRO A 159 23.52 15.34 14.06
C PRO A 159 24.70 14.60 14.71
N TYR A 160 25.06 15.06 15.91
CA TYR A 160 26.21 14.53 16.67
C TYR A 160 27.58 14.70 16.00
N GLY A 161 27.74 15.69 15.11
CA GLY A 161 28.98 15.93 14.35
C GLY A 161 29.22 14.93 13.21
N LEU A 162 28.19 14.19 12.79
CA LEU A 162 28.30 13.19 11.73
C LEU A 162 27.89 13.76 10.37
N ASP A 163 28.73 13.55 9.36
CA ASP A 163 28.39 13.81 7.96
C ASP A 163 27.48 12.71 7.43
N ILE A 164 26.18 13.00 7.37
CA ILE A 164 25.16 12.06 6.92
C ILE A 164 24.62 12.36 5.51
N ARG A 165 25.29 13.20 4.72
CA ARG A 165 24.85 13.61 3.37
C ARG A 165 24.55 12.43 2.45
N ARG A 166 25.33 11.35 2.55
CA ARG A 166 25.09 10.10 1.79
C ARG A 166 23.75 9.45 2.16
N PHE A 167 23.40 9.48 3.44
CA PHE A 167 22.13 8.97 3.93
C PHE A 167 20.99 9.91 3.52
N THR A 168 21.14 11.22 3.68
CA THR A 168 20.18 12.23 3.18
C THR A 168 19.86 12.01 1.70
N ARG A 169 20.89 11.81 0.86
CA ARG A 169 20.69 11.52 -0.57
C ARG A 169 19.93 10.21 -0.80
N ALA A 170 20.15 9.17 0.00
CA ALA A 170 19.38 7.93 -0.11
C ALA A 170 17.90 8.17 0.27
N VAL A 171 17.62 8.94 1.32
CA VAL A 171 16.24 9.28 1.74
C VAL A 171 15.53 10.15 0.69
N LEU A 172 16.23 11.07 0.02
CA LEU A 172 15.69 11.84 -1.12
C LEU A 172 15.45 10.98 -2.38
N ASN A 173 16.00 9.78 -2.43
CA ASN A 173 15.70 8.76 -3.43
C ASN A 173 14.62 7.81 -2.91
N ASP A 174 13.64 8.31 -2.15
CA ASP A 174 12.51 7.52 -1.67
C ASP A 174 11.21 8.33 -1.75
N LEU A 175 10.08 7.65 -1.61
CA LEU A 175 8.74 8.22 -1.59
C LEU A 175 8.32 8.55 -0.16
N HIS A 176 7.69 9.70 0.06
CA HIS A 176 7.35 10.18 1.41
C HIS A 176 5.87 10.50 1.55
N ALA A 177 5.23 9.98 2.59
CA ALA A 177 3.88 10.42 2.94
C ALA A 177 3.90 11.91 3.35
N ALA A 178 2.91 12.67 2.90
CA ALA A 178 2.74 14.08 3.20
C ALA A 178 1.27 14.44 3.45
N CYS A 179 1.06 15.53 4.18
CA CYS A 179 -0.26 16.12 4.38
C CYS A 179 -0.17 17.61 4.10
N TRP A 180 -0.79 18.08 3.02
CA TRP A 180 -0.64 19.45 2.55
C TRP A 180 -1.94 20.24 2.54
N GLY A 181 -1.81 21.55 2.78
CA GLY A 181 -2.85 22.55 2.53
C GLY A 181 -3.03 22.91 1.05
N PRO A 182 -4.12 23.62 0.69
CA PRO A 182 -4.45 23.96 -0.69
C PRO A 182 -3.45 24.90 -1.38
N GLY A 183 -2.57 25.56 -0.62
CA GLY A 183 -1.55 26.49 -1.14
C GLY A 183 -0.22 25.85 -1.52
N VAL A 184 -0.09 24.52 -1.50
CA VAL A 184 1.18 23.84 -1.76
C VAL A 184 1.50 23.74 -3.26
N LEU A 185 0.49 23.72 -4.14
CA LEU A 185 0.69 23.48 -5.57
C LEU A 185 1.33 24.69 -6.26
N LEU A 186 2.26 24.42 -7.19
CA LEU A 186 2.94 25.42 -8.04
C LEU A 186 2.42 25.44 -9.49
N GLY A 187 1.56 24.49 -9.84
CA GLY A 187 0.92 24.40 -11.15
C GLY A 187 -0.31 23.50 -11.10
N GLU A 188 -1.08 23.52 -12.20
CA GLU A 188 -2.31 22.76 -12.32
C GLU A 188 -2.08 21.23 -12.23
N PRO A 189 -3.03 20.46 -11.66
CA PRO A 189 -2.93 19.01 -11.60
C PRO A 189 -2.84 18.35 -12.98
N PHE A 190 -1.95 17.36 -13.11
CA PHE A 190 -1.78 16.50 -14.29
C PHE A 190 -2.27 15.09 -13.98
N GLU A 191 -3.11 14.50 -14.84
CA GLU A 191 -3.56 13.10 -14.71
C GLU A 191 -2.47 12.15 -15.20
N VAL A 192 -1.86 11.41 -14.27
CA VAL A 192 -0.78 10.43 -14.55
C VAL A 192 -1.36 9.10 -15.02
N ALA A 193 -2.43 8.66 -14.38
CA ALA A 193 -3.06 7.40 -14.68
C ALA A 193 -4.56 7.47 -14.40
N ARG A 194 -5.31 6.67 -15.15
CA ARG A 194 -6.73 6.41 -14.96
C ARG A 194 -6.95 4.91 -14.95
N VAL A 195 -7.48 4.40 -13.85
CA VAL A 195 -7.72 2.98 -13.63
C VAL A 195 -9.20 2.75 -13.44
N ASP A 196 -9.74 1.81 -14.19
CA ASP A 196 -11.06 1.23 -13.98
C ASP A 196 -10.84 -0.13 -13.29
N PRO A 197 -11.35 -0.35 -12.06
CA PRO A 197 -11.13 -1.61 -11.34
C PRO A 197 -11.64 -2.87 -12.06
N LEU A 198 -12.52 -2.72 -13.06
CA LEU A 198 -13.01 -3.81 -13.89
C LEU A 198 -12.22 -3.96 -15.20
N SER A 199 -11.41 -2.96 -15.56
CA SER A 199 -10.56 -2.98 -16.74
C SER A 199 -9.11 -3.20 -16.35
N LEU A 200 -8.52 -4.28 -16.85
CA LEU A 200 -7.19 -4.78 -16.49
C LEU A 200 -6.03 -3.97 -17.09
N ALA A 201 -6.18 -2.64 -17.14
CA ALA A 201 -5.16 -1.75 -17.64
C ALA A 201 -3.87 -1.92 -16.82
N PRO A 202 -2.68 -1.86 -17.45
CA PRO A 202 -1.43 -2.17 -16.78
C PRO A 202 -1.19 -1.22 -15.59
N PHE A 203 -0.86 -1.82 -14.45
CA PHE A 203 -0.57 -1.14 -13.18
C PHE A 203 0.87 -0.61 -13.25
N GLY A 204 1.05 0.45 -14.03
CA GLY A 204 2.32 1.15 -14.20
C GLY A 204 2.24 2.24 -15.27
N PHE A 205 3.09 3.25 -15.14
CA PHE A 205 3.09 4.39 -16.04
C PHE A 205 4.52 4.88 -16.32
N ASP A 206 4.70 5.56 -17.45
CA ASP A 206 5.86 6.39 -17.80
C ASP A 206 5.30 7.63 -18.48
N VAL A 207 5.18 8.72 -17.72
CA VAL A 207 4.52 9.95 -18.17
C VAL A 207 5.50 11.11 -18.17
N ALA A 208 5.34 11.98 -19.17
CA ALA A 208 5.97 13.30 -19.21
C ALA A 208 4.91 14.37 -18.94
N ALA A 209 5.19 15.24 -17.97
CA ALA A 209 4.32 16.33 -17.58
C ALA A 209 5.07 17.65 -17.65
N ARG A 210 4.35 18.73 -17.99
CA ARG A 210 4.91 20.06 -18.14
C ARG A 210 3.95 21.09 -17.53
N TRP A 211 4.49 21.96 -16.69
CA TRP A 211 3.75 23.04 -16.04
C TRP A 211 4.39 24.39 -16.38
N ASN A 212 3.52 25.35 -16.68
CA ASN A 212 3.90 26.76 -16.63
C ASN A 212 3.65 27.25 -15.21
N VAL A 213 4.69 27.72 -14.55
CA VAL A 213 4.59 28.21 -13.17
C VAL A 213 3.78 29.50 -13.17
N GLU A 214 2.70 29.52 -12.39
CA GLU A 214 1.79 30.68 -12.34
C GLU A 214 2.16 31.69 -11.25
N ARG A 215 2.89 31.22 -10.23
CA ARG A 215 3.28 32.04 -9.08
C ARG A 215 4.72 31.77 -8.68
N GLU A 216 5.36 32.78 -8.13
CA GLU A 216 6.67 32.61 -7.53
C GLU A 216 6.62 31.65 -6.33
N GLY A 217 7.63 30.79 -6.21
CA GLY A 217 7.77 29.85 -5.11
C GLY A 217 9.08 29.07 -5.16
N VAL A 218 9.19 28.05 -4.32
CA VAL A 218 10.32 27.12 -4.32
C VAL A 218 9.80 25.72 -4.62
N LEU A 219 10.28 25.15 -5.72
CA LEU A 219 10.06 23.77 -6.11
C LEU A 219 10.82 22.85 -5.17
N HIS A 220 10.07 22.13 -4.33
CA HIS A 220 10.59 21.18 -3.36
C HIS A 220 10.44 19.73 -3.82
N GLY A 221 9.60 19.48 -4.82
CA GLY A 221 9.34 18.16 -5.36
C GLY A 221 8.05 18.12 -6.17
N LEU A 222 7.57 16.91 -6.41
CA LEU A 222 6.25 16.65 -6.97
C LEU A 222 5.35 16.05 -5.88
N GLY A 223 4.05 16.35 -5.96
CA GLY A 223 3.02 15.78 -5.12
C GLY A 223 2.10 14.88 -5.95
N LEU A 224 1.76 13.72 -5.38
CA LEU A 224 0.87 12.72 -5.94
C LEU A 224 -0.34 12.51 -5.02
N TRP A 225 -1.52 12.37 -5.60
CA TRP A 225 -2.76 12.07 -4.88
C TRP A 225 -3.77 11.37 -5.80
N ILE A 226 -4.93 11.00 -5.27
CA ILE A 226 -6.02 10.33 -5.99
C ILE A 226 -7.32 11.14 -5.99
N ASP A 227 -7.98 11.09 -7.13
CA ASP A 227 -9.38 11.45 -7.27
C ASP A 227 -10.17 10.19 -7.64
N LEU A 228 -11.22 9.90 -6.87
CA LEU A 228 -12.09 8.75 -7.04
C LEU A 228 -13.44 9.22 -7.58
N GLU A 229 -13.84 8.64 -8.71
CA GLU A 229 -15.23 8.59 -9.12
C GLU A 229 -15.79 7.29 -8.55
N LEU A 230 -16.60 7.40 -7.48
CA LEU A 230 -17.12 6.23 -6.78
C LEU A 230 -18.24 5.60 -7.60
N ALA A 231 -19.50 5.91 -7.28
CA ALA A 231 -20.66 5.55 -8.08
C ALA A 231 -21.83 6.46 -7.69
N GLY A 232 -22.89 6.49 -8.50
CA GLY A 232 -24.08 7.29 -8.20
C GLY A 232 -23.81 8.80 -8.14
N GLY A 233 -22.82 9.30 -8.89
CA GLY A 233 -22.41 10.71 -8.87
C GLY A 233 -21.64 11.14 -7.62
N VAL A 234 -21.20 10.21 -6.78
CA VAL A 234 -20.37 10.49 -5.61
C VAL A 234 -18.90 10.41 -6.00
N SER A 235 -18.10 11.37 -5.53
CA SER A 235 -16.65 11.38 -5.69
C SER A 235 -15.94 11.63 -4.36
N PHE A 236 -14.67 11.24 -4.30
CA PHE A 236 -13.78 11.52 -3.19
C PHE A 236 -12.41 11.95 -3.72
N SER A 237 -11.70 12.78 -2.98
CA SER A 237 -10.32 13.18 -3.32
C SER A 237 -9.51 13.41 -2.05
N ASN A 238 -8.28 12.88 -2.03
CA ASN A 238 -7.28 13.24 -1.01
C ASN A 238 -6.33 14.33 -1.52
N ARG A 239 -6.76 15.18 -2.46
CA ARG A 239 -5.98 16.34 -2.92
C ARG A 239 -5.51 17.23 -1.75
N PRO A 240 -4.42 18.01 -1.93
CA PRO A 240 -3.96 18.98 -0.95
C PRO A 240 -5.09 19.92 -0.51
N SER A 241 -5.61 19.71 0.69
CA SER A 241 -6.77 20.41 1.23
C SER A 241 -6.60 20.80 2.70
N GLY A 242 -5.51 20.35 3.34
CA GLY A 242 -5.22 20.54 4.76
C GLY A 242 -5.91 19.52 5.67
N ARG A 243 -6.68 18.59 5.10
CA ARG A 243 -7.29 17.48 5.85
C ARG A 243 -6.43 16.23 5.69
N ALA A 244 -6.05 15.63 6.81
CA ALA A 244 -5.45 14.32 6.81
C ALA A 244 -6.49 13.30 6.33
N SER A 245 -6.11 12.44 5.39
CA SER A 245 -6.83 11.22 5.02
C SER A 245 -5.99 10.02 5.42
N GLY A 246 -6.61 8.85 5.55
CA GLY A 246 -5.90 7.59 5.80
C GLY A 246 -4.85 7.25 4.74
N TRP A 247 -4.96 7.83 3.54
CA TRP A 247 -4.05 7.58 2.42
C TRP A 247 -2.92 8.61 2.27
N ASN A 248 -2.97 9.74 3.01
CA ASN A 248 -2.06 10.89 2.84
C ASN A 248 -1.93 11.34 1.37
N GLN A 249 -1.07 12.30 1.08
CA GLN A 249 -0.51 12.52 -0.25
C GLN A 249 0.87 11.87 -0.33
N MET A 250 1.37 11.66 -1.53
CA MET A 250 2.72 11.15 -1.75
C MET A 250 3.65 12.25 -2.27
N PHE A 251 4.84 12.35 -1.70
CA PHE A 251 5.85 13.36 -2.00
C PHE A 251 7.08 12.74 -2.65
N LEU A 252 7.41 13.29 -3.82
CA LEU A 252 8.56 12.92 -4.64
C LEU A 252 9.56 14.09 -4.61
N PRO A 253 10.50 14.11 -3.65
CA PRO A 253 11.38 15.26 -3.44
C PRO A 253 12.33 15.48 -4.63
N VAL A 254 12.75 16.73 -4.85
CA VAL A 254 13.96 17.01 -5.65
C VAL A 254 15.21 16.94 -4.76
N LEU A 255 16.37 16.66 -5.35
CA LEU A 255 17.64 16.63 -4.61
C LEU A 255 17.98 18.01 -4.03
N GLU A 256 17.81 19.05 -4.84
CA GLU A 256 18.06 20.44 -4.49
C GLU A 256 16.82 21.27 -4.79
N ALA A 257 16.27 21.93 -3.77
CA ALA A 257 15.13 22.83 -3.94
C ALA A 257 15.48 24.00 -4.89
N ARG A 258 14.56 24.36 -5.77
CA ARG A 258 14.79 25.40 -6.80
C ARG A 258 13.76 26.51 -6.72
N ARG A 259 14.21 27.76 -6.71
CA ARG A 259 13.30 28.90 -6.84
C ARG A 259 12.76 28.96 -8.25
N VAL A 260 11.45 29.11 -8.38
CA VAL A 260 10.73 29.28 -9.64
C VAL A 260 9.93 30.56 -9.61
N ARG A 261 9.79 31.21 -10.76
CA ARG A 261 9.05 32.46 -10.96
C ARG A 261 7.87 32.21 -11.89
N ALA A 262 6.89 33.12 -11.85
CA ALA A 262 5.82 33.11 -12.83
C ALA A 262 6.39 33.16 -14.25
N GLY A 263 5.95 32.25 -15.12
CA GLY A 263 6.46 32.07 -16.48
C GLY A 263 7.60 31.07 -16.63
N ASP A 264 8.22 30.62 -15.53
CA ASP A 264 9.16 29.50 -15.59
C ASP A 264 8.44 28.21 -16.00
N VAL A 265 9.19 27.29 -16.60
CA VAL A 265 8.68 25.97 -16.97
C VAL A 265 9.28 24.93 -16.03
N VAL A 266 8.42 24.04 -15.54
CA VAL A 266 8.81 22.81 -14.84
C VAL A 266 8.39 21.63 -15.71
N GLU A 267 9.36 20.79 -16.08
CA GLU A 267 9.11 19.54 -16.78
C GLU A 267 9.44 18.37 -15.84
N ALA A 268 8.63 17.32 -15.89
CA ALA A 268 8.89 16.10 -15.14
C ALA A 268 8.66 14.86 -15.99
N GLN A 269 9.47 13.83 -15.74
CA GLN A 269 9.20 12.48 -16.19
C GLN A 269 9.04 11.58 -14.96
N VAL A 270 7.91 10.91 -14.82
CA VAL A 270 7.64 9.99 -13.69
C VAL A 270 7.31 8.62 -14.25
N ALA A 271 7.98 7.59 -13.74
CA ALA A 271 7.80 6.23 -14.22
C ALA A 271 7.84 5.19 -13.10
N THR A 272 7.06 4.14 -13.21
CA THR A 272 7.17 2.92 -12.38
C THR A 272 7.92 1.83 -13.15
N LEU A 273 8.93 1.23 -12.54
CA LEU A 273 9.84 0.24 -13.12
C LEU A 273 9.75 -1.08 -12.34
N GLY A 274 9.61 -2.20 -13.05
CA GLY A 274 9.46 -3.52 -12.43
C GLY A 274 8.00 -3.87 -12.23
N SER A 275 7.44 -4.59 -13.19
CA SER A 275 6.04 -4.99 -13.28
C SER A 275 5.84 -6.48 -12.98
N SER A 276 6.69 -7.07 -12.15
CA SER A 276 6.54 -8.48 -11.74
C SER A 276 6.08 -8.55 -10.28
N PRO A 277 5.10 -9.41 -9.94
CA PRO A 277 4.57 -9.58 -8.58
C PRO A 277 5.62 -9.93 -7.53
N ARG A 278 6.76 -10.48 -7.97
CA ARG A 278 7.84 -10.95 -7.10
C ARG A 278 8.98 -9.94 -6.93
N ARG A 279 8.88 -8.75 -7.53
CA ARG A 279 9.90 -7.71 -7.41
C ARG A 279 9.27 -6.40 -6.93
N PRO A 280 9.95 -5.64 -6.06
CA PRO A 280 9.48 -4.32 -5.66
C PRO A 280 9.33 -3.43 -6.90
N GLN A 281 8.22 -2.71 -6.98
CA GLN A 281 8.01 -1.66 -7.97
C GLN A 281 8.92 -0.49 -7.61
N TRP A 282 9.81 -0.13 -8.52
CA TRP A 282 10.71 1.00 -8.37
C TRP A 282 10.11 2.24 -9.01
N TRP A 283 10.37 3.41 -8.44
CA TRP A 283 9.92 4.69 -8.95
C TRP A 283 11.10 5.48 -9.52
N ARG A 284 10.95 5.83 -10.79
CA ARG A 284 11.60 6.85 -11.62
C ARG A 284 11.02 8.24 -11.41
N TRP A 285 11.72 9.26 -10.93
CA TRP A 285 11.30 10.63 -11.26
C TRP A 285 12.45 11.57 -11.60
N ARG A 286 12.22 12.37 -12.64
CA ARG A 286 13.13 13.38 -13.13
C ARG A 286 12.38 14.70 -13.18
N VAL A 287 13.06 15.77 -12.78
CA VAL A 287 12.52 17.13 -12.81
C VAL A 287 13.54 18.04 -13.47
N GLU A 288 13.09 18.89 -14.38
CA GLU A 288 13.89 19.86 -15.10
C GLU A 288 13.25 21.25 -15.03
N THR A 289 14.04 22.26 -14.65
CA THR A 289 13.60 23.66 -14.61
C THR A 289 14.80 24.60 -14.70
N GLY A 290 14.68 25.68 -15.47
CA GLY A 290 15.77 26.66 -15.65
C GLY A 290 17.07 26.08 -16.22
N GLY A 291 16.99 24.97 -16.97
CA GLY A 291 18.16 24.24 -17.50
C GLY A 291 18.86 23.34 -16.48
N ASP A 292 18.40 23.28 -15.22
CA ASP A 292 18.86 22.33 -14.21
C ASP A 292 18.01 21.07 -14.25
N ARG A 293 18.67 19.90 -14.26
CA ARG A 293 18.02 18.59 -14.32
C ARG A 293 18.43 17.73 -13.14
N GLN A 294 17.43 17.21 -12.44
CA GLN A 294 17.60 16.34 -11.29
C GLN A 294 16.89 15.01 -11.53
N GLU A 295 17.49 13.90 -11.09
CA GLU A 295 16.94 12.56 -11.28
C GLU A 295 17.11 11.73 -10.00
N MET A 296 15.98 11.16 -9.58
CA MET A 296 15.81 10.40 -8.36
C MET A 296 15.21 9.04 -8.71
N ASP A 297 15.59 8.01 -7.97
CA ASP A 297 15.01 6.68 -8.11
C ASP A 297 15.02 5.88 -6.81
N THR A 298 13.92 5.18 -6.50
CA THR A 298 13.81 4.38 -5.26
C THR A 298 14.83 3.27 -5.14
N PHE A 299 15.43 2.82 -6.25
CA PHE A 299 16.48 1.81 -6.20
C PHE A 299 17.75 2.34 -5.51
N ARG A 300 18.09 3.62 -5.72
CA ARG A 300 19.17 4.31 -5.00
C ARG A 300 18.86 4.63 -3.54
N GLY A 301 17.58 4.61 -3.13
CA GLY A 301 17.17 4.81 -1.74
C GLY A 301 17.35 3.58 -0.86
N VAL A 302 17.36 2.38 -1.45
CA VAL A 302 17.47 1.14 -0.68
C VAL A 302 18.91 0.85 -0.25
N PRO A 303 19.15 0.50 1.04
CA PRO A 303 20.44 0.02 1.50
C PRO A 303 20.72 -1.40 0.95
N LEU A 304 21.24 -1.46 -0.28
CA LEU A 304 21.55 -2.72 -0.96
C LEU A 304 22.91 -3.27 -0.54
N SER A 305 22.96 -4.58 -0.27
CA SER A 305 24.20 -5.32 -0.10
C SER A 305 24.50 -6.13 -1.36
N LEU A 306 25.73 -6.05 -1.87
CA LEU A 306 26.19 -6.88 -3.00
C LEU A 306 25.98 -8.37 -2.72
N SER A 307 26.14 -8.81 -1.47
CA SER A 307 25.88 -10.19 -1.06
C SER A 307 24.40 -10.61 -1.19
N ARG A 308 23.46 -9.67 -1.00
CA ARG A 308 22.02 -9.89 -1.20
C ARG A 308 21.68 -9.90 -2.69
N LEU A 309 22.22 -8.95 -3.46
CA LEU A 309 22.01 -8.89 -4.91
C LEU A 309 22.53 -10.16 -5.62
N ARG A 310 23.72 -10.64 -5.23
CA ARG A 310 24.27 -11.91 -5.75
C ARG A 310 23.43 -13.14 -5.41
N ARG A 311 22.62 -13.11 -4.35
CA ARG A 311 21.69 -14.22 -4.06
C ARG A 311 20.47 -14.23 -4.97
N ALA A 312 20.15 -13.08 -5.57
CA ALA A 312 18.97 -12.87 -6.40
C ALA A 312 19.23 -13.01 -7.90
N ILE A 313 20.48 -13.28 -8.34
CA ILE A 313 20.79 -13.57 -9.75
C ILE A 313 20.39 -15.01 -10.09
N LEU A 314 19.94 -15.25 -11.33
CA LEU A 314 19.42 -16.56 -11.77
C LEU A 314 20.47 -17.68 -11.71
N ASP A 315 21.74 -17.36 -11.96
CA ASP A 315 22.84 -18.33 -11.95
C ASP A 315 23.40 -18.60 -10.54
N ASN A 316 22.84 -17.97 -9.51
CA ASN A 316 23.23 -18.25 -8.14
C ASN A 316 22.87 -19.70 -7.80
N ARG A 317 23.83 -20.44 -7.24
CA ARG A 317 23.62 -21.80 -6.74
C ARG A 317 23.37 -21.73 -5.23
N PRO A 318 22.11 -21.69 -4.77
CA PRO A 318 21.83 -21.52 -3.35
C PRO A 318 22.26 -22.76 -2.56
N ALA A 319 22.87 -22.52 -1.40
CA ALA A 319 23.13 -23.55 -0.39
C ALA A 319 22.23 -23.30 0.83
N LEU A 320 21.86 -24.38 1.54
CA LEU A 320 21.10 -24.25 2.77
C LEU A 320 21.92 -23.47 3.80
N THR A 321 21.40 -22.31 4.21
CA THR A 321 21.91 -21.58 5.37
C THR A 321 21.60 -22.35 6.65
N PRO A 322 22.26 -22.09 7.79
CA PRO A 322 21.88 -22.68 9.07
C PRO A 322 20.39 -22.49 9.40
N ARG A 323 19.82 -21.31 9.10
CA ARG A 323 18.38 -21.06 9.22
C ARG A 323 17.55 -21.93 8.26
N GLY A 324 18.03 -22.13 7.03
CA GLY A 324 17.39 -23.03 6.06
C GLY A 324 17.43 -24.50 6.48
N GLN A 325 18.49 -24.95 7.14
CA GLN A 325 18.58 -26.31 7.70
C GLN A 325 17.58 -26.52 8.84
N ILE A 326 17.42 -25.52 9.71
CA ILE A 326 16.40 -25.53 10.77
C ILE A 326 15.01 -25.56 10.16
N ARG A 327 14.72 -24.67 9.20
CA ARG A 327 13.43 -24.63 8.48
C ARG A 327 13.11 -25.98 7.83
N ARG A 328 14.06 -26.60 7.14
CA ARG A 328 13.88 -27.94 6.56
C ARG A 328 13.51 -28.96 7.64
N ALA A 329 14.21 -28.95 8.78
CA ALA A 329 13.91 -29.85 9.88
C ALA A 329 12.53 -29.59 10.52
N VAL A 330 12.09 -28.33 10.60
CA VAL A 330 10.72 -27.99 11.04
C VAL A 330 9.71 -28.67 10.13
N LEU A 331 9.84 -28.46 8.81
CA LEU A 331 8.94 -29.04 7.81
C LEU A 331 8.95 -30.57 7.81
N GLU A 332 10.12 -31.19 7.99
CA GLU A 332 10.25 -32.66 8.14
C GLU A 332 9.51 -33.19 9.38
N LEU A 333 9.38 -32.38 10.44
CA LEU A 333 8.77 -32.79 11.72
C LEU A 333 7.27 -32.43 11.82
N MET A 334 6.76 -31.58 10.93
CA MET A 334 5.34 -31.20 10.83
C MET A 334 4.53 -32.29 10.11
N ASP A 335 4.36 -33.43 10.78
CA ASP A 335 3.72 -34.63 10.23
C ASP A 335 2.25 -34.81 10.64
N GLY A 336 1.67 -33.82 11.33
CA GLY A 336 0.31 -33.89 11.88
C GLY A 336 0.16 -34.77 13.11
N GLN A 337 1.24 -35.37 13.62
CA GLN A 337 1.23 -36.21 14.82
C GLN A 337 1.92 -35.53 16.01
N ARG A 338 3.02 -34.81 15.76
CA ARG A 338 3.76 -34.11 16.83
C ARG A 338 3.14 -32.78 17.20
N THR A 339 3.12 -32.49 18.49
CA THR A 339 2.80 -31.17 19.04
C THR A 339 3.92 -30.17 18.74
N VAL A 340 3.58 -28.87 18.76
CA VAL A 340 4.57 -27.78 18.62
C VAL A 340 5.71 -27.92 19.65
N ALA A 341 5.39 -28.34 20.88
CA ALA A 341 6.37 -28.55 21.94
C ALA A 341 7.36 -29.69 21.61
N GLU A 342 6.87 -30.81 21.09
CA GLU A 342 7.71 -31.94 20.69
C GLU A 342 8.62 -31.59 19.50
N ILE A 343 8.09 -30.87 18.51
CA ILE A 343 8.88 -30.37 17.38
C ILE A 343 9.95 -29.41 17.87
N ALA A 344 9.61 -28.43 18.71
CA ALA A 344 10.55 -27.48 19.29
C ALA A 344 11.66 -28.20 20.09
N GLY A 345 11.30 -29.22 20.87
CA GLY A 345 12.25 -30.06 21.60
C GLY A 345 13.23 -30.79 20.68
N ALA A 346 12.73 -31.44 19.62
CA ALA A 346 13.55 -32.15 18.64
C ALA A 346 14.49 -31.20 17.87
N LEU A 347 14.03 -30.02 17.49
CA LEU A 347 14.86 -28.99 16.85
C LEU A 347 16.00 -28.55 17.74
N ARG A 348 15.75 -28.35 19.04
CA ARG A 348 16.78 -27.94 20.00
C ARG A 348 17.87 -29.00 20.17
N GLN A 349 17.49 -30.28 20.16
CA GLN A 349 18.46 -31.39 20.16
C GLN A 349 19.30 -31.43 18.89
N ARG A 350 18.69 -31.15 17.72
CA ARG A 350 19.36 -31.19 16.42
C ARG A 350 20.23 -29.95 16.14
N PHE A 351 19.89 -28.79 16.71
CA PHE A 351 20.56 -27.50 16.48
C PHE A 351 20.90 -26.74 17.78
N PRO A 352 21.62 -27.34 18.73
CA PRO A 352 21.81 -26.78 20.08
C PRO A 352 22.63 -25.47 20.09
N GLN A 353 23.46 -25.25 19.06
CA GLN A 353 24.25 -24.03 18.97
C GLN A 353 23.45 -22.83 18.44
N GLN A 354 22.42 -23.11 17.62
CA GLN A 354 21.57 -22.13 16.95
C GLN A 354 20.27 -21.84 17.72
N LEU A 355 19.74 -22.83 18.45
CA LEU A 355 18.52 -22.74 19.26
C LEU A 355 18.90 -22.89 20.73
N ARG A 356 19.29 -21.78 21.37
CA ARG A 356 19.89 -21.80 22.71
C ARG A 356 18.85 -21.64 23.81
N ARG A 357 17.78 -20.88 23.54
CA ARG A 357 16.69 -20.62 24.47
C ARG A 357 15.52 -21.52 24.15
N ASP A 358 14.72 -21.83 25.16
CA ASP A 358 13.51 -22.65 24.98
C ASP A 358 12.56 -22.05 23.94
N ALA A 359 12.43 -20.72 23.94
CA ALA A 359 11.63 -19.98 22.98
C ALA A 359 12.11 -20.10 21.52
N ASP A 360 13.39 -20.39 21.26
CA ASP A 360 13.95 -20.36 19.89
C ASP A 360 13.36 -21.51 19.04
N GLY A 361 13.15 -22.69 19.64
CA GLY A 361 12.51 -23.83 18.97
C GLY A 361 11.04 -23.54 18.65
N TYR A 362 10.30 -22.99 19.61
CA TYR A 362 8.90 -22.58 19.41
C TYR A 362 8.78 -21.52 18.30
N GLN A 363 9.65 -20.51 18.30
CA GLN A 363 9.66 -19.47 17.26
C GLN A 363 9.97 -20.02 15.87
N ALA A 364 10.80 -21.06 15.77
CA ALA A 364 11.09 -21.70 14.49
C ALA A 364 9.86 -22.43 13.94
N VAL A 365 9.08 -23.09 14.80
CA VAL A 365 7.83 -23.77 14.40
C VAL A 365 6.72 -22.77 14.10
N ALA A 366 6.53 -21.76 14.97
CA ALA A 366 5.51 -20.72 14.80
C ALA A 366 5.63 -20.00 13.45
N ARG A 367 6.85 -19.65 13.02
CA ARG A 367 7.09 -19.03 11.70
C ARG A 367 6.61 -19.85 10.52
N GLU A 368 6.67 -21.18 10.60
CA GLU A 368 6.20 -22.04 9.50
C GLU A 368 4.70 -22.30 9.57
N LEU A 369 4.12 -22.33 10.78
CA LEU A 369 2.67 -22.35 10.97
C LEU A 369 2.03 -21.06 10.40
N GLU A 370 2.61 -19.90 10.70
CA GLU A 370 2.20 -18.59 10.16
C GLU A 370 2.43 -18.49 8.64
N ALA A 371 3.55 -19.04 8.12
CA ALA A 371 3.82 -19.03 6.68
C ALA A 371 2.83 -19.89 5.86
N GLY A 372 2.21 -20.90 6.49
CA GLY A 372 1.21 -21.76 5.85
C GLY A 372 -0.20 -21.18 5.84
N THR A 373 -0.51 -20.22 6.72
CA THR A 373 -1.81 -19.55 6.80
C THR A 373 -1.90 -18.30 5.93
N GLY A 374 -0.79 -17.87 5.32
CA GLY A 374 -0.72 -16.61 4.57
C GLY A 374 -0.54 -15.37 5.46
N GLU A 375 -0.41 -15.54 6.77
CA GLU A 375 -0.15 -14.47 7.73
C GLU A 375 1.35 -14.13 7.70
N VAL A 376 1.75 -13.17 6.87
CA VAL A 376 3.09 -12.60 6.93
C VAL A 376 3.12 -11.56 8.05
N PRO A 377 4.05 -11.60 9.02
CA PRO A 377 4.25 -10.51 9.95
C PRO A 377 4.66 -9.25 9.16
N THR A 378 3.75 -8.31 8.98
CA THR A 378 4.04 -7.01 8.38
C THR A 378 5.02 -6.27 9.30
N GLY A 379 6.30 -6.33 8.95
CA GLY A 379 7.31 -5.46 9.53
C GLY A 379 6.92 -4.01 9.27
N GLN A 380 6.90 -3.21 10.33
CA GLN A 380 6.64 -1.76 10.33
C GLN A 380 7.24 -1.06 9.10
N LEU A 381 6.39 -0.77 8.12
CA LEU A 381 6.67 0.13 6.99
C LEU A 381 5.48 1.08 6.86
N ASP A 382 5.09 1.70 7.97
CA ASP A 382 4.28 2.92 7.98
C ASP A 382 4.56 3.65 9.30
N ARG A 383 5.58 4.51 9.28
CA ARG A 383 5.66 5.60 10.23
C ARG A 383 5.76 6.89 9.42
N PRO A 384 4.83 7.84 9.58
CA PRO A 384 5.06 9.18 9.06
C PRO A 384 6.35 9.73 9.69
N VAL A 385 7.27 10.16 8.83
CA VAL A 385 8.42 10.97 9.24
C VAL A 385 7.85 12.31 9.71
N GLY A 386 7.58 12.44 11.02
CA GLY A 386 7.00 13.68 11.55
C GLY A 386 6.31 13.62 12.91
N ALA A 387 6.12 12.45 13.53
CA ALA A 387 5.66 12.42 14.92
C ALA A 387 6.78 12.90 15.85
N ARG A 388 6.77 14.20 16.19
CA ARG A 388 7.57 14.75 17.28
C ARG A 388 7.35 13.88 18.51
N LEU A 389 8.40 13.18 18.95
CA LEU A 389 8.44 12.60 20.29
C LEU A 389 8.47 13.77 21.27
N GLY A 390 7.28 14.20 21.70
CA GLY A 390 7.13 15.18 22.76
C GLY A 390 7.38 14.51 24.11
N ARG A 391 8.62 14.63 24.60
CA ARG A 391 9.00 15.27 25.88
C ARG A 391 10.45 15.00 26.19
#